data_AF-A0A1Q4WSL1-F1
#
_entry.id   AF-A0A1Q4WSL1-F1
#
_cell.length_a   1.000
_cell.length_b   1.000
_cell.length_c   1.000
_cell.angle_alpha   90.00
_cell.angle_beta   90.00
_cell.angle_gamma   90.00
#
_symmetry.space_group_name_H-M   'P 1'
#
loop_
_entity.id
_entity.type
_entity.pdbx_description
1 polymer ?
#
loop_
_entity_poly.entity_id
_entity_poly.type
_entity_poly.pdbx_seq_one_letter_code
_entity_poly.pdbx_strand_id
1 'polypeptide(L)'
;MGGEPVTVETPSVGSPSLRGAAGAAGAVDRGELAGLALRGLAAELRSRGVEVREDGAFGAVDAGPRARPQRALLRPHRGGLWWWMRWPAQDGVPPSLAGVPLSPVARTSDAARRIAGALSVSGGRT
;
A
#
# COMPACT_ATOMS: atom_id res chain seq x y z
N MET A 1 -43.20 48.35 18.23
CA MET A 1 -41.82 48.16 17.75
C MET A 1 -41.68 46.69 17.36
N GLY A 2 -42.10 46.35 16.13
CA GLY A 2 -42.07 44.97 15.61
C GLY A 2 -40.95 44.89 14.57
N GLY A 3 -39.95 44.04 14.81
CA GLY A 3 -38.84 43.83 13.88
C GLY A 3 -39.23 42.85 12.78
N GLU A 4 -38.97 43.21 11.53
CA GLU A 4 -39.18 42.32 10.39
C GLU A 4 -38.09 41.23 10.33
N PRO A 5 -38.44 39.98 9.98
CA PRO A 5 -37.46 38.92 9.84
C PRO A 5 -36.64 39.12 8.56
N VAL A 6 -35.33 39.28 8.72
CA VAL A 6 -34.39 39.32 7.60
C VAL A 6 -34.34 37.93 6.95
N THR A 7 -34.78 37.83 5.71
CA THR A 7 -34.67 36.59 4.92
C THR A 7 -33.26 36.51 4.37
N VAL A 8 -32.46 35.59 4.91
CA VAL A 8 -31.14 35.25 4.36
C VAL A 8 -31.36 34.28 3.21
N GLU A 9 -31.21 34.76 1.97
CA GLU A 9 -31.10 33.89 0.80
C GLU A 9 -29.83 33.03 0.93
N THR A 10 -30.03 31.71 0.99
CA THR A 10 -28.93 30.75 0.88
C THR A 10 -28.59 30.58 -0.61
N PRO A 11 -27.33 30.72 -1.04
CA PRO A 11 -26.97 30.40 -2.41
C PRO A 11 -27.21 28.90 -2.65
N SER A 12 -27.91 28.59 -3.74
CA SER A 12 -28.13 27.23 -4.22
C SER A 12 -26.83 26.45 -4.17
N VAL A 13 -26.78 25.44 -3.29
CA VAL A 13 -25.70 24.45 -3.26
C VAL A 13 -25.77 23.73 -4.59
N GLY A 14 -24.93 24.16 -5.53
CA GLY A 14 -24.67 23.46 -6.77
C GLY A 14 -24.41 22.01 -6.44
N SER A 15 -25.26 21.13 -6.98
CA SER A 15 -25.11 19.69 -6.80
C SER A 15 -23.71 19.29 -7.25
N PRO A 16 -22.87 18.68 -6.38
CA PRO A 16 -21.65 18.06 -6.86
C PRO A 16 -22.08 16.80 -7.61
N SER A 17 -22.25 16.98 -8.93
CA SER A 17 -22.26 15.89 -9.90
C SER A 17 -20.97 15.07 -9.77
N LEU A 18 -21.06 13.80 -10.17
CA LEU A 18 -20.02 12.77 -10.19
C LEU A 18 -19.84 11.99 -8.89
N ARG A 19 -20.95 11.45 -8.37
CA ARG A 19 -20.90 10.13 -7.73
C ARG A 19 -20.39 9.15 -8.79
N GLY A 20 -19.08 8.89 -8.75
CA GLY A 20 -18.39 8.08 -9.73
C GLY A 20 -19.12 6.77 -9.96
N ALA A 21 -19.36 6.47 -11.25
CA ALA A 21 -19.84 5.18 -11.72
C ALA A 21 -18.77 4.08 -11.54
N ALA A 22 -18.09 4.05 -10.39
CA ALA A 22 -17.34 2.89 -9.94
C ALA A 22 -18.34 1.87 -9.39
N GLY A 23 -19.15 1.32 -10.30
CA GLY A 23 -20.02 0.18 -10.02
C GLY A 23 -19.20 -1.10 -9.79
N ALA A 24 -19.90 -2.22 -9.60
CA ALA A 24 -19.29 -3.54 -9.38
C ALA A 24 -18.17 -3.88 -10.39
N ALA A 25 -18.29 -3.43 -11.64
CA ALA A 25 -17.25 -3.61 -12.67
C ALA A 25 -15.90 -2.96 -12.30
N GLY A 26 -15.91 -1.73 -11.76
CA GLY A 26 -14.70 -1.05 -11.30
C GLY A 26 -14.09 -1.66 -10.03
N ALA A 27 -14.90 -2.36 -9.23
CA ALA A 27 -14.43 -3.13 -8.09
C ALA A 27 -13.75 -4.45 -8.52
N VAL A 28 -14.33 -5.14 -9.52
CA VAL A 28 -13.75 -6.37 -10.11
C VAL A 28 -12.42 -6.06 -10.80
N ASP A 29 -12.37 -5.02 -11.63
CA ASP A 29 -11.14 -4.55 -12.29
C ASP A 29 -10.03 -4.23 -11.28
N ARG A 30 -10.37 -3.51 -10.21
CA ARG A 30 -9.40 -3.21 -9.14
C ARG A 30 -8.91 -4.48 -8.43
N GLY A 31 -9.79 -5.46 -8.20
CA GLY A 31 -9.43 -6.73 -7.58
C GLY A 31 -8.46 -7.55 -8.45
N GLU A 32 -8.69 -7.57 -9.76
CA GLU A 32 -7.82 -8.24 -10.73
C GLU A 32 -6.45 -7.57 -10.80
N LEU A 33 -6.42 -6.23 -10.91
CA LEU A 33 -5.20 -5.44 -10.89
C LEU A 33 -4.41 -5.63 -9.60
N ALA A 34 -5.08 -5.69 -8.45
CA ALA A 34 -4.44 -5.99 -7.18
C ALA A 34 -3.83 -7.41 -7.18
N GLY A 35 -4.56 -8.40 -7.68
CA GLY A 35 -4.07 -9.77 -7.83
C GLY A 35 -2.84 -9.88 -8.73
N LEU A 36 -2.83 -9.17 -9.86
CA LEU A 36 -1.69 -9.10 -10.77
C LEU A 36 -0.48 -8.42 -10.11
N ALA A 37 -0.70 -7.32 -9.39
CA ALA A 37 0.36 -6.63 -8.67
C ALA A 37 1.01 -7.52 -7.61
N LEU A 38 0.22 -8.24 -6.80
CA LEU A 38 0.70 -9.18 -5.78
C LEU A 38 1.58 -10.28 -6.40
N ARG A 39 1.06 -10.96 -7.44
CA ARG A 39 1.80 -11.99 -8.16
C ARG A 39 3.08 -11.45 -8.80
N GLY A 40 3.01 -10.25 -9.37
CA GLY A 40 4.16 -9.57 -9.97
C GLY A 40 5.25 -9.27 -8.96
N LEU A 41 4.90 -8.74 -7.78
CA LEU A 41 5.88 -8.49 -6.72
C LEU A 41 6.50 -9.79 -6.23
N ALA A 42 5.68 -10.81 -6.04
CA ALA A 42 6.15 -12.10 -5.59
C ALA A 42 7.08 -12.78 -6.61
N ALA A 43 6.76 -12.71 -7.89
CA ALA A 43 7.61 -13.23 -8.97
C ALA A 43 8.97 -12.51 -9.02
N GLU A 44 8.97 -11.18 -8.94
CA GLU A 44 10.20 -10.37 -8.90
C GLU A 44 11.06 -10.73 -7.67
N LEU A 45 10.47 -10.87 -6.49
CA LEU A 45 11.22 -11.25 -5.30
C LEU A 45 11.79 -12.68 -5.39
N ARG A 46 10.99 -13.64 -5.86
CA ARG A 46 11.45 -15.02 -6.08
C ARG A 46 12.58 -15.09 -7.11
N SER A 47 12.56 -14.28 -8.16
CA SER A 47 13.65 -14.23 -9.15
C SER A 47 14.98 -13.73 -8.56
N ARG A 48 14.94 -13.13 -7.36
CA ARG A 48 16.12 -12.68 -6.59
C ARG A 48 16.47 -13.65 -5.45
N GLY A 49 15.89 -14.85 -5.43
CA GLY A 49 16.13 -15.86 -4.40
C GLY A 49 15.46 -15.56 -3.05
N VAL A 50 14.50 -14.63 -3.00
CA VAL A 50 13.78 -14.30 -1.78
C VAL A 50 12.58 -15.24 -1.62
N GLU A 51 12.42 -15.84 -0.44
CA GLU A 51 11.21 -16.58 -0.09
C GLU A 51 10.01 -15.62 -0.01
N VAL A 52 8.85 -16.01 -0.56
CA VAL A 52 7.68 -15.13 -0.64
C VAL A 52 6.38 -15.84 -0.33
N ARG A 53 5.52 -15.18 0.44
CA ARG A 53 4.13 -15.57 0.70
C ARG A 53 3.21 -14.41 0.34
N GLU A 54 2.16 -14.70 -0.40
CA GLU A 54 1.14 -13.74 -0.79
C GLU A 54 -0.08 -13.90 0.13
N ASP A 55 -0.67 -12.78 0.52
CA ASP A 55 -1.90 -12.70 1.29
C ASP A 55 -2.86 -11.78 0.55
N GLY A 56 -3.64 -12.39 -0.35
CA GLY A 56 -4.59 -11.67 -1.22
C GLY A 56 -5.73 -11.02 -0.47
N ALA A 57 -6.10 -11.53 0.72
CA ALA A 57 -7.17 -10.96 1.53
C ALA A 57 -6.78 -9.59 2.09
N PHE A 58 -5.51 -9.44 2.50
CA PHE A 58 -4.99 -8.18 3.04
C PHE A 58 -4.23 -7.34 2.00
N GLY A 59 -4.09 -7.83 0.77
CA GLY A 59 -3.28 -7.21 -0.27
C GLY A 59 -1.82 -7.13 0.13
N ALA A 60 -1.28 -8.19 0.73
CA ALA A 60 0.05 -8.20 1.32
C ALA A 60 0.99 -9.22 0.67
N VAL A 61 2.28 -8.90 0.73
CA VAL A 61 3.37 -9.81 0.39
C VAL A 61 4.34 -9.83 1.57
N ASP A 62 4.60 -11.02 2.10
CA ASP A 62 5.63 -11.25 3.11
C ASP A 62 6.86 -11.86 2.43
N ALA A 63 8.01 -11.19 2.55
CA ALA A 63 9.25 -11.54 1.90
C ALA A 63 10.35 -11.91 2.90
N GLY A 64 11.14 -12.95 2.61
CA GLY A 64 12.22 -13.42 3.47
C GLY A 64 11.77 -14.45 4.52
N PRO A 65 12.63 -14.73 5.52
CA PRO A 65 12.44 -15.84 6.45
C PRO A 65 11.14 -15.75 7.23
N ARG A 66 10.46 -16.90 7.42
CA ARG A 66 9.18 -16.97 8.15
C ARG A 66 9.20 -16.37 9.56
N ALA A 67 10.35 -16.42 10.24
CA ALA A 67 10.50 -15.90 11.60
C ALA A 67 10.46 -14.36 11.65
N ARG A 68 10.95 -13.69 10.60
CA ARG A 68 11.03 -12.22 10.51
C ARG A 68 10.80 -11.76 9.06
N PRO A 69 9.57 -11.91 8.54
CA PRO A 69 9.28 -11.49 7.18
C PRO A 69 9.28 -9.97 7.06
N GLN A 70 9.72 -9.50 5.91
CA GLN A 70 9.55 -8.15 5.43
C GLN A 70 8.19 -8.01 4.74
N ARG A 71 7.25 -7.29 5.35
CA ARG A 71 5.88 -7.14 4.81
C ARG A 71 5.74 -5.91 3.92
N ALA A 72 5.13 -6.10 2.76
CA ALA A 72 4.68 -5.06 1.84
C ALA A 72 3.15 -5.11 1.71
N LEU A 73 2.49 -3.95 1.75
CA LEU A 73 1.03 -3.81 1.62
C LEU A 73 0.69 -3.00 0.37
N LEU A 74 -0.26 -3.50 -0.40
CA LEU A 74 -0.81 -2.82 -1.57
C LEU A 74 -2.02 -1.98 -1.14
N ARG A 75 -1.90 -0.66 -1.24
CA ARG A 75 -2.97 0.26 -0.80
C ARG A 75 -3.27 1.33 -1.86
N PRO A 76 -4.52 1.80 -1.95
CA PRO A 76 -4.86 2.96 -2.77
C PRO A 76 -4.10 4.21 -2.34
N HIS A 77 -3.50 4.91 -3.29
CA HIS A 77 -2.86 6.21 -3.10
C HIS A 77 -2.83 6.99 -4.42
N ARG A 78 -3.17 8.28 -4.40
CA ARG A 78 -3.18 9.18 -5.59
C ARG A 78 -3.87 8.56 -6.83
N GLY A 79 -5.02 7.91 -6.62
CA GLY A 79 -5.81 7.31 -7.71
C GLY A 79 -5.31 5.96 -8.24
N GLY A 80 -4.20 5.42 -7.71
CA GLY A 80 -3.65 4.11 -8.10
C GLY A 80 -3.35 3.21 -6.91
N LEU A 81 -2.79 2.02 -7.16
CA LEU A 81 -2.29 1.11 -6.12
C LEU A 81 -0.80 1.33 -5.91
N TRP A 82 -0.39 1.36 -4.64
CA TRP A 82 0.99 1.63 -4.22
C TRP A 82 1.44 0.63 -3.18
N TRP A 83 2.73 0.31 -3.20
CA TRP A 83 3.39 -0.54 -2.23
C TRP A 83 3.85 0.28 -1.02
N TRP A 84 3.38 -0.13 0.15
CA TRP A 84 3.76 0.41 1.44
C TRP A 84 4.59 -0.63 2.16
N MET A 85 5.78 -0.24 2.60
CA MET A 85 6.75 -1.14 3.21
C MET A 85 7.33 -0.46 4.45
N ARG A 86 7.90 -1.24 5.36
CA ARG A 86 8.62 -0.73 6.54
C ARG A 86 10.00 -1.35 6.57
N TRP A 87 11.00 -0.78 7.24
CA TRP A 87 12.25 -1.51 7.43
C TRP A 87 12.02 -2.82 8.21
N PRO A 88 12.63 -3.95 7.79
CA PRO A 88 12.54 -5.21 8.51
C PRO A 88 13.11 -5.05 9.91
N ALA A 89 12.57 -5.82 10.85
CA ALA A 89 13.12 -5.89 12.19
C ALA A 89 14.52 -6.52 12.14
N GLN A 90 15.55 -5.77 12.53
CA GLN A 90 16.93 -6.25 12.62
C GLN A 90 17.25 -6.69 14.05
N ASP A 91 18.01 -7.77 14.20
CA ASP A 91 18.52 -8.16 15.51
C ASP A 91 19.47 -7.10 16.07
N GLY A 92 19.31 -6.76 17.35
CA GLY A 92 20.08 -5.72 18.02
C GLY A 92 19.67 -4.28 17.70
N VAL A 93 18.67 -4.06 16.82
CA VAL A 93 18.13 -2.73 16.54
C VAL A 93 16.84 -2.50 17.35
N PRO A 94 16.70 -1.37 18.06
CA PRO A 94 15.50 -1.07 18.81
C PRO A 94 14.22 -1.16 17.96
N PRO A 95 13.10 -1.66 18.51
CA PRO A 95 11.82 -1.73 17.82
C PRO A 95 11.28 -0.37 17.33
N SER A 96 11.87 0.75 17.78
CA SER A 96 11.54 2.09 17.30
C SER A 96 12.13 2.41 15.93
N LEU A 97 13.21 1.73 15.53
CA LEU A 97 13.83 1.85 14.20
C LEU A 97 13.34 0.73 13.26
N ALA A 98 13.06 -0.46 13.81
CA ALA A 98 12.27 -1.48 13.11
C ALA A 98 10.85 -0.93 12.89
N GLY A 99 10.42 -0.83 11.64
CA GLY A 99 9.10 -0.26 11.37
C GLY A 99 9.09 1.21 10.93
N VAL A 100 10.25 1.83 10.71
CA VAL A 100 10.33 3.09 9.94
C VAL A 100 9.74 2.84 8.56
N PRO A 101 8.73 3.61 8.12
CA PRO A 101 8.13 3.44 6.81
C PRO A 101 9.16 3.74 5.72
N LEU A 102 9.26 2.85 4.74
CA LEU A 102 9.87 3.18 3.47
C LEU A 102 8.88 4.05 2.70
N SER A 103 9.38 5.03 1.94
CA SER A 103 8.50 5.84 1.09
C SER A 103 7.70 4.92 0.16
N PRO A 104 6.39 5.13 0.00
CA PRO A 104 5.57 4.27 -0.85
C PRO A 104 6.01 4.39 -2.31
N VAL A 105 5.85 3.30 -3.07
CA VAL A 105 6.23 3.26 -4.49
C VAL A 105 5.11 2.68 -5.33
N ALA A 106 4.88 3.26 -6.51
CA ALA A 106 3.88 2.76 -7.45
C ALA A 106 4.37 1.53 -8.21
N ARG A 107 5.66 1.47 -8.57
CA ARG A 107 6.21 0.39 -9.40
C ARG A 107 6.58 -0.83 -8.57
N THR A 108 6.11 -1.99 -9.01
CA THR A 108 6.43 -3.29 -8.41
C THR A 108 7.92 -3.59 -8.37
N SER A 109 8.66 -3.33 -9.45
CA SER A 109 10.10 -3.60 -9.49
C SER A 109 10.89 -2.70 -8.53
N ASP A 110 10.44 -1.47 -8.27
CA ASP A 110 11.06 -0.59 -7.27
C ASP A 110 10.80 -1.09 -5.85
N ALA A 111 9.59 -1.60 -5.57
CA ALA A 111 9.28 -2.26 -4.30
C ALA A 111 10.16 -3.49 -4.09
N ALA A 112 10.30 -4.35 -5.11
CA ALA A 112 11.13 -5.55 -5.06
C ALA A 112 12.61 -5.21 -4.76
N ARG A 113 13.17 -4.20 -5.45
CA ARG A 113 14.53 -3.72 -5.20
C ARG A 113 14.73 -3.24 -3.75
N ARG A 114 13.79 -2.47 -3.21
CA ARG A 114 13.86 -1.95 -1.83
C ARG A 114 13.75 -3.06 -0.80
N ILE A 115 12.83 -4.00 -0.99
CA ILE A 115 12.66 -5.16 -0.10
C ILE A 115 13.92 -6.03 -0.10
N ALA A 116 14.43 -6.37 -1.29
CA ALA A 116 15.65 -7.18 -1.41
C ALA A 116 16.84 -6.48 -0.74
N GLY A 117 17.06 -5.19 -1.02
CA GLY A 117 18.12 -4.41 -0.37
C GLY A 117 17.96 -4.37 1.16
N ALA A 118 16.74 -4.21 1.66
CA ALA A 118 16.47 -4.18 3.10
C ALA A 118 16.75 -5.54 3.78
N LEU A 119 16.41 -6.64 3.11
CA LEU A 119 16.70 -8.00 3.58
C LEU A 119 18.20 -8.30 3.55
N SER A 120 18.94 -7.87 2.52
CA SER A 120 20.40 -8.04 2.47
C SER A 120 21.12 -7.31 3.60
N VAL A 121 20.70 -6.09 3.93
CA VAL A 121 21.27 -5.33 5.07
C VAL A 121 20.98 -6.01 6.41
N SER A 122 19.81 -6.65 6.55
CA SER A 122 19.45 -7.37 7.78
C SER A 122 20.21 -8.68 7.98
N GLY A 123 20.65 -9.34 6.91
CA GLY A 123 21.37 -10.62 6.98
C GLY A 123 22.90 -10.51 7.13
N GLY A 124 23.47 -9.31 6.91
CA GLY A 124 24.92 -9.08 6.88
C GLY A 124 25.61 -8.92 8.25
N ARG A 125 25.02 -9.43 9.34
CA ARG A 125 25.61 -9.36 10.69
C ARG A 125 25.69 -10.76 11.31
N THR A 126 26.68 -11.52 10.88
CA THR A 126 27.21 -12.70 11.58
C THR A 126 28.70 -12.52 11.75
#